data_AF-A0A8S4AFX8-F1
#
_entry.id   AF-A0A8S4AFX8-F1
#
_cell.length_a   1.000
_cell.length_b   1.000
_cell.length_c   1.000
_cell.angle_alpha   90.00
_cell.angle_beta   90.00
_cell.angle_gamma   90.00
#
_symmetry.space_group_name_H-M   'P 1'
#
loop_
_entity.id
_entity.type
_entity.pdbx_description
1 polymer ?
#
loop_
_entity_poly.entity_id
_entity_poly.type
_entity_poly.pdbx_seq_one_letter_code
_entity_poly.pdbx_strand_id
1 'polypeptide(L)'
;NATRIMRALFEMALRNGNPLLAARLLEMCKMVDKRLWTFENPMRQFSILPHEILTKLEAKRLLPEKLREMDSKEIGLMVHHVKMGPVIKKCVHQIPSLILDASIQPITRTVLRVRLEITPDFKWDDKIHGSTAEPFWIWVEDPDNNHIYHSEYFMLQKKQVVNQETQNLVFTIPIFEPLPSQYYIKAVSDRWIGSSVTHPVSFQHLILPERHPPHTDLLTLQPLPLAALKDIKFEALYNFTHFNPIQTQIFHTLYHKDCNVLLGAPTGSGKTIAAELAIFRVFKEYPKFKAVYIAPLKALVRERMDDWKVRIEQKLGKKVVELTGDVTPDMRAVANADLIVTTPEKWDGVSRSWQTRNYVKAVALLVIDEIHLLGDDRGPVLEVIVSRTNFISSHTEKPVRVVGLSTALANARDLADWLGIREVGLFNFRPSVRPVPLEVHVKGFPGQHYCPRMATMNKPTFQAIKTHSPHKPVLVFVSSRRQTRLTALDLIAFLAAEDNPKQWLHMPEED
;
A
#
# COMPACT_ATOMS: atom_id res chain seq x y z
N ASN A 1 -7.60 41.08 -4.35
CA ASN A 1 -7.55 40.41 -5.67
C ASN A 1 -6.19 39.83 -5.99
N ALA A 2 -5.09 40.59 -5.91
CA ALA A 2 -3.74 40.10 -6.21
C ALA A 2 -3.40 38.75 -5.55
N THR A 3 -3.55 38.60 -4.23
CA THR A 3 -3.26 37.34 -3.52
C THR A 3 -4.03 36.14 -4.07
N ARG A 4 -5.32 36.31 -4.39
CA ARG A 4 -6.16 35.24 -4.95
C ARG A 4 -5.73 34.84 -6.35
N ILE A 5 -5.40 35.82 -7.19
CA ILE A 5 -4.93 35.59 -8.57
C ILE A 5 -3.58 34.87 -8.53
N MET A 6 -2.63 35.36 -7.73
CA MET A 6 -1.32 34.72 -7.58
C MET A 6 -1.44 33.31 -7.03
N ARG A 7 -2.36 33.08 -6.08
CA ARG A 7 -2.62 31.74 -5.55
C ARG A 7 -3.17 30.79 -6.60
N ALA A 8 -4.11 31.25 -7.42
CA ALA A 8 -4.64 30.47 -8.53
C ALA A 8 -3.55 30.12 -9.55
N LEU A 9 -2.70 31.09 -9.92
CA LEU A 9 -1.57 30.85 -10.81
C LEU A 9 -0.58 29.84 -10.21
N PHE A 10 -0.27 29.96 -8.91
CA PHE A 10 0.58 29.01 -8.20
C PHE A 10 0.02 27.59 -8.26
N GLU A 11 -1.27 27.41 -7.95
CA GLU A 11 -1.91 26.09 -8.00
C GLU A 11 -1.92 25.51 -9.41
N MET A 12 -2.11 26.35 -10.45
CA MET A 12 -2.00 25.93 -11.84
C MET A 12 -0.58 25.49 -12.20
N ALA A 13 0.44 26.27 -11.81
CA ALA A 13 1.84 25.95 -12.08
C ALA A 13 2.28 24.67 -11.37
N LEU A 14 1.84 24.47 -10.12
CA LEU A 14 2.11 23.28 -9.34
C LEU A 14 1.46 22.04 -9.98
N ARG A 15 0.20 22.14 -10.43
CA ARG A 15 -0.49 21.05 -11.13
C ARG A 15 0.13 20.71 -12.50
N ASN A 16 0.66 21.71 -13.19
CA ASN A 16 1.40 21.51 -14.44
C ASN A 16 2.81 20.94 -14.21
N GLY A 17 3.25 20.85 -12.95
CA GLY A 17 4.53 20.27 -12.57
C GLY A 17 5.73 21.15 -12.93
N ASN A 18 5.60 22.48 -13.00
CA ASN A 18 6.73 23.39 -13.28
C ASN A 18 7.34 23.92 -11.96
N PRO A 19 8.52 23.43 -11.52
CA PRO A 19 9.08 23.75 -10.22
C PRO A 19 9.51 25.20 -10.10
N LEU A 20 10.18 25.73 -11.13
CA LEU A 20 10.66 27.12 -11.11
C LEU A 20 9.49 28.10 -11.03
N LEU A 21 8.47 27.92 -11.87
CA LEU A 21 7.30 28.81 -11.90
C LEU A 21 6.49 28.69 -10.61
N ALA A 22 6.28 27.47 -10.10
CA ALA A 22 5.57 27.24 -8.84
C ALA A 22 6.30 27.92 -7.67
N ALA A 23 7.62 27.75 -7.56
CA ALA A 23 8.41 28.38 -6.51
C ALA A 23 8.31 29.92 -6.56
N ARG A 24 8.47 30.52 -7.75
CA ARG A 24 8.37 31.97 -7.93
C ARG A 24 6.98 32.51 -7.62
N LEU A 25 5.92 31.83 -8.07
CA LEU A 25 4.55 32.26 -7.80
C LEU A 25 4.21 32.14 -6.31
N LEU A 26 4.72 31.10 -5.62
CA LEU A 26 4.57 30.97 -4.17
C LEU A 26 5.31 32.09 -3.42
N GLU A 27 6.55 32.40 -3.82
CA GLU A 27 7.29 33.56 -3.32
C GLU A 27 6.47 34.84 -3.50
N MET A 28 5.93 35.10 -4.69
CA MET A 28 5.11 36.27 -4.94
C MET A 28 3.82 36.30 -4.11
N CYS A 29 3.17 35.15 -3.88
CA CYS A 29 2.02 35.08 -2.98
C CYS A 29 2.40 35.58 -1.58
N LYS A 30 3.53 35.12 -1.05
CA LYS A 30 4.05 35.54 0.25
C LYS A 30 4.44 37.02 0.25
N MET A 31 5.09 37.51 -0.81
CA MET A 31 5.49 38.92 -0.91
C MET A 31 4.29 39.86 -0.87
N VAL A 32 3.20 39.51 -1.58
CA VAL A 32 1.96 40.28 -1.58
C VAL A 32 1.27 40.23 -0.22
N ASP A 33 1.23 39.06 0.42
CA ASP A 33 0.60 38.88 1.73
C ASP A 33 1.35 39.61 2.86
N LYS A 34 2.68 39.48 2.88
CA LYS A 34 3.55 40.09 3.89
C LYS A 34 3.96 41.53 3.57
N ARG A 35 3.68 42.01 2.36
CA ARG A 35 4.16 43.30 1.82
C ARG A 35 5.68 43.46 2.00
N LEU A 36 6.41 42.39 1.69
CA LEU A 36 7.84 42.25 1.93
C LEU A 36 8.46 41.57 0.72
N TRP A 37 9.60 42.08 0.22
CA TRP A 37 10.33 41.43 -0.87
C TRP A 37 11.17 40.25 -0.37
N THR A 38 11.41 39.26 -1.23
CA THR A 38 12.21 38.07 -0.87
C THR A 38 13.69 38.37 -0.61
N PHE A 39 14.21 39.48 -1.11
CA PHE A 39 15.60 39.92 -0.86
C PHE A 39 15.76 40.71 0.44
N GLU A 40 14.67 41.12 1.08
CA GLU A 40 14.69 41.80 2.38
C GLU A 40 14.88 40.78 3.51
N ASN A 41 15.30 41.24 4.69
CA ASN A 41 15.58 40.32 5.78
C ASN A 41 14.29 39.66 6.31
N PRO A 42 14.19 38.32 6.40
CA PRO A 42 13.01 37.62 6.91
C PRO A 42 12.57 38.04 8.32
N MET A 43 13.49 38.63 9.10
CA MET A 43 13.21 39.19 10.42
C MET A 43 12.19 40.34 10.39
N ARG A 44 11.96 40.98 9.24
CA ARG A 44 10.91 41.99 9.06
C ARG A 44 9.49 41.46 9.29
N GLN A 45 9.31 40.13 9.28
CA GLN A 45 8.02 39.49 9.58
C GLN A 45 7.64 39.59 11.07
N PHE A 46 8.56 39.99 11.96
CA PHE A 46 8.29 40.16 13.39
C PHE A 46 8.06 41.64 13.75
N SER A 47 6.84 41.99 14.14
CA SER A 47 6.47 43.36 14.53
C SER A 47 7.15 43.85 15.82
N ILE A 48 7.71 42.95 16.63
CA ILE A 48 8.44 43.29 17.87
C ILE A 48 9.82 43.93 17.59
N LEU A 49 10.33 43.81 16.36
CA LEU A 49 11.66 44.32 16.00
C LEU A 49 11.55 45.76 15.44
N PRO A 50 12.22 46.75 16.05
CA PRO A 50 12.22 48.12 15.54
C PRO A 50 12.91 48.23 14.17
N HIS A 51 12.47 49.19 13.35
CA HIS A 51 13.03 49.44 12.02
C HIS A 51 14.55 49.71 12.05
N GLU A 52 15.04 50.38 13.08
CA GLU A 52 16.48 50.66 13.25
C GLU A 52 17.29 49.35 13.37
N ILE A 53 16.79 48.37 14.12
CA ILE A 53 17.45 47.07 14.29
C ILE A 53 17.43 46.29 12.98
N LEU A 54 16.30 46.30 12.27
CA LEU A 54 16.16 45.63 10.97
C LEU A 54 17.13 46.21 9.93
N THR A 55 17.27 47.54 9.88
CA THR A 55 18.21 48.22 8.98
C THR A 55 19.66 47.84 9.30
N LYS A 56 20.02 47.72 10.59
CA LYS A 56 21.37 47.29 11.00
C LYS A 56 21.64 45.83 10.62
N LEU A 57 20.65 44.94 10.76
CA LEU A 57 20.77 43.54 10.34
C LEU A 57 20.99 43.43 8.82
N GLU A 58 20.29 44.25 8.03
CA GLU A 58 20.42 44.29 6.57
C GLU A 58 21.75 44.89 6.12
N ALA A 59 22.17 46.00 6.73
CA ALA A 59 23.47 46.62 6.44
C ALA A 59 24.64 45.66 6.66
N LYS A 60 24.53 44.79 7.67
CA LYS A 60 25.52 43.75 7.98
C LYS A 60 25.28 42.42 7.26
N ARG A 61 24.24 42.32 6.41
CA ARG A 61 23.83 41.11 5.67
C ARG A 61 23.69 39.87 6.58
N LEU A 62 23.16 40.06 7.79
CA LEU A 62 22.97 38.98 8.76
C LEU A 62 21.68 38.21 8.48
N LEU A 63 21.81 37.05 7.83
CA LEU A 63 20.69 36.16 7.52
C LEU A 63 20.26 35.33 8.75
N PRO A 64 19.00 34.85 8.81
CA PRO A 64 18.50 34.04 9.93
C PRO A 64 19.34 32.80 10.24
N GLU A 65 19.89 32.12 9.22
CA GLU A 65 20.75 30.94 9.38
C GLU A 65 21.99 31.28 10.21
N LYS A 66 22.71 32.34 9.85
CA LYS A 66 23.87 32.83 10.60
C LYS A 66 23.49 33.29 12.01
N LEU A 67 22.37 33.98 12.17
CA LEU A 67 21.89 34.42 13.48
C LEU A 67 21.47 33.23 14.39
N ARG A 68 21.13 32.08 13.81
CA ARG A 68 20.80 30.86 14.56
C ARG A 68 22.02 30.22 15.20
N GLU A 69 23.20 30.39 14.61
CA GLU A 69 24.46 29.89 15.16
C GLU A 69 25.07 30.84 16.21
N MET A 70 24.89 32.16 16.02
CA MET A 70 25.50 33.19 16.89
C MET A 70 24.89 33.26 18.29
N ASP A 71 25.68 33.63 19.29
CA ASP A 71 25.17 33.84 20.64
C ASP A 71 24.34 35.12 20.78
N SER A 72 23.38 35.14 21.71
CA SER A 72 22.52 36.31 21.93
C SER A 72 23.31 37.58 22.26
N LYS A 73 24.45 37.46 22.96
CA LYS A 73 25.34 38.58 23.26
C LYS A 73 26.03 39.11 22.00
N GLU A 74 26.53 38.22 21.15
CA GLU A 74 27.18 38.56 19.87
C GLU A 74 26.21 39.27 18.93
N ILE A 75 24.98 38.75 18.81
CA ILE A 75 23.92 39.38 18.02
C ILE A 75 23.68 40.81 18.52
N GLY A 76 23.57 40.99 19.85
CA GLY A 76 23.38 42.29 20.47
C GLY A 76 24.53 43.28 20.20
N LEU A 77 25.78 42.81 20.24
CA LEU A 77 26.96 43.62 19.88
C LEU A 77 26.95 43.99 18.39
N MET A 78 26.56 43.06 17.52
CA MET A 78 26.50 43.26 16.08
C MET A 78 25.46 44.30 15.68
N VAL A 79 24.33 44.42 16.37
CA VAL A 79 23.36 45.50 16.13
C VAL A 79 23.62 46.76 16.95
N HIS A 80 24.75 46.83 17.67
CA HIS A 80 25.09 47.90 18.61
C HIS A 80 23.96 48.16 19.64
N HIS A 81 23.27 47.10 20.06
CA HIS A 81 22.15 47.15 21.00
C HIS A 81 22.03 45.84 21.79
N VAL A 82 22.90 45.67 22.80
CA VAL A 82 23.07 44.41 23.56
C VAL A 82 21.75 43.84 24.09
N LYS A 83 20.86 44.69 24.61
CA LYS A 83 19.55 44.25 25.15
C LYS A 83 18.61 43.62 24.11
N MET A 84 18.79 43.92 22.82
CA MET A 84 17.96 43.36 21.74
C MET A 84 18.47 42.00 21.27
N GLY A 85 19.70 41.61 21.61
CA GLY A 85 20.28 40.33 21.24
C GLY A 85 19.40 39.11 21.59
N PRO A 86 18.93 38.97 22.84
CA PRO A 86 18.02 37.88 23.22
C PRO A 86 16.67 37.91 22.48
N VAL A 87 16.13 39.10 22.20
CA VAL A 87 14.85 39.28 21.48
C VAL A 87 15.00 38.83 20.03
N ILE A 88 16.07 39.26 19.36
CA ILE A 88 16.41 38.84 18.00
C ILE A 88 16.62 37.32 17.96
N LYS A 89 17.40 36.77 18.90
CA LYS A 89 17.63 35.32 18.99
C LYS A 89 16.32 34.54 19.17
N LYS A 90 15.41 35.02 20.01
CA LYS A 90 14.08 34.43 20.18
C LYS A 90 13.31 34.42 18.85
N CYS A 91 13.28 35.56 18.14
CA CYS A 91 12.60 35.66 16.85
C CYS A 91 13.21 34.72 15.79
N VAL A 92 14.54 34.58 15.74
CA VAL A 92 15.20 33.65 14.81
C VAL A 92 14.79 32.20 15.05
N HIS A 93 14.68 31.77 16.31
CA HIS A 93 14.18 30.44 16.66
C HIS A 93 12.68 30.28 16.43
N GLN A 94 11.94 31.36 16.21
CA GLN A 94 10.51 31.34 15.88
C GLN A 94 10.27 31.35 14.37
N ILE A 95 11.29 31.48 13.52
CA ILE A 95 11.10 31.29 12.08
C ILE A 95 10.91 29.78 11.83
N PRO A 96 9.82 29.35 11.18
CA PRO A 96 9.61 27.93 10.91
C PRO A 96 10.75 27.35 10.07
N SER A 97 11.33 26.27 10.55
CA SER A 97 12.40 25.52 9.88
C SER A 97 12.25 24.05 10.16
N LEU A 98 12.59 23.25 9.16
CA LEU A 98 12.45 21.80 9.18
C LEU A 98 13.80 21.17 8.87
N ILE A 99 14.09 20.07 9.53
CA ILE A 99 15.16 19.15 9.18
C ILE A 99 14.51 18.02 8.39
N LEU A 100 15.04 17.74 7.21
CA LEU A 100 14.57 16.69 6.32
C LEU A 100 15.64 15.60 6.25
N ASP A 101 15.23 14.36 6.45
CA ASP A 101 16.02 13.18 6.12
C ASP A 101 15.21 12.24 5.23
N ALA A 102 15.80 11.73 4.17
CA ALA A 102 15.10 10.92 3.18
C ALA A 102 15.81 9.60 2.95
N SER A 103 15.07 8.50 3.11
CA SER A 103 15.51 7.17 2.69
C SER A 103 14.74 6.73 1.46
N ILE A 104 15.47 6.09 0.54
CA ILE A 104 14.93 5.63 -0.74
C ILE A 104 14.96 4.11 -0.83
N GLN A 105 13.91 3.54 -1.41
CA GLN A 105 13.77 2.10 -1.61
C GLN A 105 13.19 1.84 -3.01
N PRO A 106 13.96 1.26 -3.95
CA PRO A 106 13.45 0.95 -5.29
C PRO A 106 12.42 -0.18 -5.19
N ILE A 107 11.20 0.08 -5.66
CA ILE A 107 10.14 -0.93 -5.74
C ILE A 107 10.27 -1.68 -7.07
N THR A 108 10.44 -0.92 -8.15
CA THR A 108 10.67 -1.45 -9.50
C THR A 108 11.74 -0.59 -10.17
N ARG A 109 12.11 -0.94 -11.40
CA ARG A 109 13.04 -0.12 -12.20
C ARG A 109 12.51 1.27 -12.57
N THR A 110 11.20 1.50 -12.44
CA THR A 110 10.56 2.77 -12.81
C THR A 110 9.92 3.50 -11.63
N VAL A 111 9.88 2.88 -10.45
CA VAL A 111 9.22 3.45 -9.27
C VAL A 111 10.09 3.30 -8.03
N LEU A 112 10.35 4.43 -7.39
CA LEU A 112 11.10 4.56 -6.15
C LEU A 112 10.15 4.96 -5.02
N ARG A 113 10.23 4.28 -3.88
CA ARG A 113 9.58 4.71 -2.65
C ARG A 113 10.51 5.64 -1.90
N VAL A 114 10.00 6.79 -1.47
CA VAL A 114 10.70 7.73 -0.61
C VAL A 114 10.02 7.72 0.75
N ARG A 115 10.79 7.54 1.82
CA ARG A 115 10.35 7.82 3.19
C ARG A 115 11.08 9.08 3.64
N LEU A 116 10.32 10.14 3.84
CA LEU A 116 10.79 11.44 4.27
C LEU A 116 10.46 11.63 5.75
N GLU A 117 11.50 11.77 6.57
CA GLU A 117 11.40 12.12 7.97
C GLU A 117 11.51 13.65 8.10
N ILE A 118 10.50 14.26 8.71
CA ILE A 118 10.37 15.71 8.85
C ILE A 118 10.41 16.05 10.33
N THR A 119 11.50 16.66 10.77
CA THR A 119 11.68 17.06 12.17
C THR A 119 11.56 18.58 12.30
N PRO A 120 10.66 19.11 13.16
CA PRO A 120 10.55 20.55 13.37
C PRO A 120 11.74 21.09 14.16
N ASP A 121 12.42 22.12 13.61
CA ASP A 121 13.57 22.78 14.24
C ASP A 121 13.27 24.26 14.54
N PHE A 122 12.13 24.54 15.19
CA PHE A 122 11.75 25.89 15.59
C PHE A 122 10.87 25.88 16.83
N LYS A 123 10.75 27.04 17.48
CA LYS A 123 9.94 27.25 18.67
C LYS A 123 8.59 27.84 18.30
N TRP A 124 7.53 27.16 18.71
CA TRP A 124 6.16 27.63 18.53
C TRP A 124 5.85 28.86 19.38
N ASP A 125 5.05 29.76 18.83
CA ASP A 125 4.48 30.93 19.51
C ASP A 125 3.09 31.21 18.93
N ASP A 126 2.06 31.15 19.76
CA ASP A 126 0.66 31.24 19.34
C ASP A 126 0.29 32.59 18.71
N LYS A 127 1.00 33.66 19.07
CA LYS A 127 0.75 35.00 18.50
C LYS A 127 1.28 35.11 17.08
N ILE A 128 2.24 34.27 16.73
CA ILE A 128 3.01 34.36 15.49
C ILE A 128 2.56 33.27 14.50
N HIS A 129 2.43 32.03 14.99
CA HIS A 129 2.12 30.85 14.18
C HIS A 129 0.62 30.52 14.14
N GLY A 130 -0.16 31.17 15.01
CA GLY A 130 -1.55 30.85 15.25
C GLY A 130 -1.73 29.68 16.23
N SER A 131 -2.97 29.22 16.35
CA SER A 131 -3.38 28.30 17.43
C SER A 131 -3.26 26.82 17.10
N THR A 132 -3.13 26.45 15.82
CA THR A 132 -3.36 25.07 15.38
C THR A 132 -2.19 24.45 14.63
N ALA A 133 -1.82 24.99 13.47
CA ALA A 133 -0.85 24.37 12.58
C ALA A 133 -0.21 25.37 11.60
N GLU A 134 1.01 25.05 11.18
CA GLU A 134 1.76 25.76 10.15
C GLU A 134 1.80 24.94 8.85
N PRO A 135 1.34 25.49 7.72
CA PRO A 135 1.35 24.82 6.43
C PRO A 135 2.71 24.87 5.71
N PHE A 136 3.07 23.74 5.09
CA PHE A 136 4.20 23.58 4.19
C PHE A 136 3.78 22.87 2.90
N TRP A 137 4.42 23.24 1.80
CA TRP A 137 4.43 22.45 0.58
C TRP A 137 5.66 21.57 0.56
N ILE A 138 5.48 20.29 0.27
CA ILE A 138 6.55 19.34 0.04
C ILE A 138 6.44 18.90 -1.41
N TRP A 139 7.50 19.08 -2.19
CA TRP A 139 7.53 18.56 -3.55
C TRP A 139 8.88 18.00 -3.92
N VAL A 140 8.87 17.07 -4.86
CA VAL A 140 10.07 16.45 -5.44
C VAL A 140 10.26 16.97 -6.84
N GLU A 141 11.38 17.64 -7.07
CA GLU A 141 11.74 18.20 -8.37
C GLU A 141 12.94 17.48 -8.99
N ASP A 142 12.85 17.35 -10.30
CA ASP A 142 13.91 16.87 -11.19
C ASP A 142 14.65 18.07 -11.78
N PRO A 143 15.94 18.27 -11.46
CA PRO A 143 16.71 19.37 -12.01
C PRO A 143 16.96 19.23 -13.52
N ASP A 144 17.06 18.00 -14.03
CA ASP A 144 17.42 17.72 -15.42
C ASP A 144 16.21 17.92 -16.35
N ASN A 145 15.03 17.47 -15.91
CA ASN A 145 13.79 17.58 -16.68
C ASN A 145 12.93 18.80 -16.31
N ASN A 146 13.33 19.58 -15.29
CA ASN A 146 12.58 20.72 -14.76
C ASN A 146 11.10 20.37 -14.49
N HIS A 147 10.87 19.26 -13.79
CA HIS A 147 9.54 18.73 -13.54
C HIS A 147 9.32 18.37 -12.06
N ILE A 148 8.10 18.57 -11.56
CA ILE A 148 7.68 18.11 -10.23
C ILE A 148 6.99 16.76 -10.38
N TYR A 149 7.59 15.70 -9.84
CA TYR A 149 6.99 14.36 -9.88
C TYR A 149 5.97 14.11 -8.77
N HIS A 150 6.14 14.77 -7.63
CA HIS A 150 5.27 14.61 -6.48
C HIS A 150 5.13 15.95 -5.76
N SER A 151 3.92 16.29 -5.36
CA SER A 151 3.66 17.43 -4.48
C SER A 151 2.56 17.11 -3.48
N GLU A 152 2.76 17.53 -2.25
CA GLU A 152 1.83 17.33 -1.15
C GLU A 152 1.81 18.57 -0.25
N TYR A 153 0.62 18.86 0.31
CA TYR A 153 0.44 19.93 1.27
C TYR A 153 0.44 19.34 2.68
N PHE A 154 1.44 19.72 3.46
CA PHE A 154 1.74 19.19 4.77
C PHE A 154 1.37 20.21 5.86
N MET A 155 0.51 19.80 6.80
CA MET A 155 0.09 20.63 7.93
C MET A 155 0.81 20.20 9.20
N LEU A 156 1.77 21.01 9.64
CA LEU A 156 2.55 20.75 10.85
C LEU A 156 1.81 21.31 12.08
N GLN A 157 1.37 20.43 12.97
CA GLN A 157 0.56 20.81 14.14
C GLN A 157 1.42 21.37 15.27
N LYS A 158 0.85 22.30 16.05
CA LYS A 158 1.49 22.86 17.25
C LYS A 158 2.05 21.79 18.19
N LYS A 159 1.26 20.75 18.47
CA LYS A 159 1.66 19.67 19.39
C LYS A 159 2.94 18.96 18.89
N GLN A 160 3.03 18.73 17.58
CA GLN A 160 4.19 18.07 16.96
C GLN A 160 5.45 18.92 17.10
N VAL A 161 5.32 20.25 16.95
CA VAL A 161 6.45 21.19 17.12
C VAL A 161 6.90 21.26 18.59
N VAL A 162 5.95 21.41 19.52
CA VAL A 162 6.26 21.53 20.96
C VAL A 162 6.92 20.27 21.50
N ASN A 163 6.49 19.10 21.04
CA ASN A 163 7.04 17.81 21.45
C ASN A 163 8.26 17.37 20.63
N GLN A 164 8.67 18.14 19.62
CA GLN A 164 9.71 17.75 18.65
C GLN A 164 9.46 16.37 18.00
N GLU A 165 8.20 16.09 17.70
CA GLU A 165 7.78 14.81 17.11
C GLU A 165 8.10 14.78 15.60
N THR A 166 9.02 13.89 15.20
CA THR A 166 9.33 13.61 13.79
C THR A 166 8.12 13.02 13.07
N GLN A 167 7.82 13.54 11.89
CA GLN A 167 6.71 13.09 11.04
C GLN A 167 7.25 12.30 9.86
N ASN A 168 6.65 11.14 9.58
CA ASN A 168 7.05 10.27 8.49
C ASN A 168 6.07 10.39 7.33
N LEU A 169 6.56 10.88 6.20
CA LEU A 169 5.81 10.95 4.95
C LEU A 169 6.34 9.90 3.98
N VAL A 170 5.44 9.06 3.44
CA VAL A 170 5.80 7.99 2.50
C VAL A 170 5.07 8.20 1.20
N PHE A 171 5.82 8.36 0.11
CA PHE A 171 5.27 8.52 -1.23
C PHE A 171 6.15 7.80 -2.27
N THR A 172 5.64 7.68 -3.49
CA THR A 172 6.35 7.05 -4.60
C THR A 172 6.60 8.04 -5.72
N ILE A 173 7.80 8.02 -6.27
CA ILE A 173 8.20 8.84 -7.41
C ILE A 173 8.65 7.95 -8.58
N PRO A 174 8.43 8.39 -9.83
CA PRO A 174 8.97 7.70 -10.98
C PRO A 174 10.49 7.95 -11.10
N ILE A 175 11.17 7.01 -11.73
CA ILE A 175 12.56 7.13 -12.17
C ILE A 175 12.64 6.67 -13.63
N PHE A 176 13.52 7.30 -14.40
CA PHE A 176 13.68 7.05 -15.83
C PHE A 176 15.11 6.64 -16.15
N GLU A 177 15.29 5.82 -17.19
CA GLU A 177 16.61 5.51 -17.74
C GLU A 177 16.87 6.47 -18.92
N PRO A 178 18.01 7.17 -18.98
CA PRO A 178 19.16 7.10 -18.06
C PRO A 178 18.86 7.74 -16.69
N LEU A 179 19.39 7.12 -15.62
CA LEU A 179 19.17 7.58 -14.25
C LEU A 179 19.78 8.98 -14.05
N PRO A 180 19.01 9.94 -13.50
CA PRO A 180 19.55 11.24 -13.12
C PRO A 180 20.51 11.10 -11.94
N SER A 181 21.34 12.11 -11.71
CA SER A 181 22.32 12.08 -10.61
C SER A 181 21.65 12.16 -9.23
N GLN A 182 20.62 13.00 -9.12
CA GLN A 182 19.86 13.22 -7.90
C GLN A 182 18.53 13.92 -8.19
N TYR A 183 17.58 13.76 -7.29
CA TYR A 183 16.40 14.62 -7.19
C TYR A 183 16.47 15.51 -5.96
N TYR A 184 15.65 16.55 -5.92
CA TYR A 184 15.56 17.44 -4.77
C TYR A 184 14.18 17.39 -4.13
N ILE A 185 14.15 17.16 -2.82
CA ILE A 185 12.95 17.33 -2.00
C ILE A 185 12.98 18.73 -1.43
N LYS A 186 12.00 19.56 -1.77
CA LYS A 186 11.83 20.89 -1.19
C LYS A 186 10.67 20.90 -0.21
N ALA A 187 10.91 21.39 1.00
CA ALA A 187 9.85 21.77 1.92
C ALA A 187 9.85 23.29 2.08
N VAL A 188 8.76 23.93 1.67
CA VAL A 188 8.62 25.40 1.64
C VAL A 188 7.40 25.78 2.44
N SER A 189 7.53 26.68 3.42
CA SER A 189 6.35 27.17 4.16
C SER A 189 5.38 27.82 3.21
N ASP A 190 4.08 27.66 3.42
CA ASP A 190 3.07 28.33 2.59
C ASP A 190 2.98 29.85 2.90
N ARG A 191 3.36 30.25 4.12
CA ARG A 191 3.12 31.60 4.66
C ARG A 191 4.40 32.41 4.88
N TRP A 192 5.50 31.74 5.20
CA TRP A 192 6.72 32.41 5.64
C TRP A 192 7.71 32.65 4.51
N ILE A 193 8.23 33.88 4.43
CA ILE A 193 9.36 34.23 3.57
C ILE A 193 10.65 33.81 4.28
N GLY A 194 11.59 33.23 3.53
CA GLY A 194 12.85 32.71 4.09
C GLY A 194 12.71 31.39 4.86
N SER A 195 11.56 30.72 4.79
CA SER A 195 11.32 29.39 5.36
C SER A 195 11.21 28.37 4.22
N SER A 196 12.36 27.83 3.85
CA SER A 196 12.49 26.76 2.85
C SER A 196 13.72 25.92 3.13
N VAL A 197 13.59 24.60 2.97
CA VAL A 197 14.71 23.65 3.06
C VAL A 197 14.69 22.76 1.82
N THR A 198 15.88 22.45 1.30
CA THR A 198 16.07 21.55 0.16
C THR A 198 16.96 20.39 0.59
N HIS A 199 16.52 19.17 0.36
CA HIS A 199 17.24 17.94 0.67
C HIS A 199 17.55 17.19 -0.64
N PRO A 200 18.83 16.97 -0.99
CA PRO A 200 19.21 16.21 -2.18
C PRO A 200 19.06 14.71 -1.94
N VAL A 201 18.46 14.01 -2.89
CA VAL A 201 18.30 12.56 -2.91
C VAL A 201 19.19 12.00 -4.01
N SER A 202 20.38 11.50 -3.63
CA SER A 202 21.38 10.98 -4.56
C SER A 202 21.02 9.57 -5.06
N PHE A 203 21.24 9.33 -6.36
CA PHE A 203 21.05 8.02 -6.99
C PHE A 203 22.37 7.32 -7.35
N GLN A 204 23.53 7.87 -6.96
CA GLN A 204 24.85 7.33 -7.33
C GLN A 204 25.08 5.88 -6.89
N HIS A 205 24.47 5.46 -5.78
CA HIS A 205 24.57 4.10 -5.24
C HIS A 205 23.24 3.34 -5.33
N LEU A 206 22.30 3.83 -6.15
CA LEU A 206 21.00 3.20 -6.30
C LEU A 206 21.12 1.94 -7.16
N ILE A 207 20.93 0.77 -6.54
CA ILE A 207 20.84 -0.50 -7.24
C ILE A 207 19.38 -0.75 -7.60
N LEU A 208 19.09 -0.74 -8.90
CA LEU A 208 17.75 -1.07 -9.39
C LEU A 208 17.52 -2.59 -9.38
N PRO A 209 16.29 -3.04 -9.06
CA PRO A 209 15.90 -4.44 -9.23
C PRO A 209 16.13 -4.92 -10.67
N GLU A 210 16.35 -6.23 -10.82
CA GLU A 210 16.46 -6.86 -12.13
C GLU A 210 15.14 -6.74 -12.91
N ARG A 211 15.23 -6.81 -14.24
CA ARG A 211 14.02 -6.89 -15.07
C ARG A 211 13.40 -8.27 -14.85
N HIS A 212 12.23 -8.29 -14.22
CA HIS A 212 11.53 -9.55 -14.01
C HIS A 212 11.17 -10.20 -15.35
N PRO A 213 11.29 -11.54 -15.46
CA PRO A 213 10.94 -12.26 -16.67
C PRO A 213 9.45 -12.06 -17.01
N PRO A 214 9.07 -12.18 -18.29
CA PRO A 214 7.70 -12.00 -18.70
C PRO A 214 6.76 -12.99 -17.99
N HIS A 215 5.54 -12.53 -17.74
CA HIS A 215 4.45 -13.40 -17.29
C HIS A 215 4.26 -14.60 -18.22
N THR A 216 3.78 -15.71 -17.66
CA THR A 216 3.37 -16.89 -18.42
C THR A 216 2.21 -16.52 -19.34
N ASP A 217 2.37 -16.80 -20.63
CA ASP A 217 1.29 -16.60 -21.59
C ASP A 217 0.19 -17.64 -21.40
N LEU A 218 -1.05 -17.18 -21.54
CA LEU A 218 -2.21 -18.06 -21.53
C LEU A 218 -2.29 -18.75 -22.89
N LEU A 219 -2.12 -20.07 -22.89
CA LEU A 219 -2.20 -20.88 -24.10
C LEU A 219 -3.66 -21.02 -24.54
N THR A 220 -3.89 -21.00 -25.86
CA THR A 220 -5.19 -21.28 -26.47
C THR A 220 -5.44 -22.78 -26.49
N LEU A 221 -5.71 -23.34 -25.31
CA LEU A 221 -6.04 -24.76 -25.14
C LEU A 221 -7.53 -25.01 -25.32
N GLN A 222 -7.89 -26.21 -25.75
CA GLN A 222 -9.28 -26.66 -25.68
C GLN A 222 -9.70 -26.75 -24.21
N PRO A 223 -10.84 -26.15 -23.81
CA PRO A 223 -11.33 -26.22 -22.44
C PRO A 223 -11.39 -27.67 -21.96
N LEU A 224 -10.82 -27.94 -20.79
CA LEU A 224 -10.74 -29.30 -20.27
C LEU A 224 -12.09 -29.69 -19.62
N PRO A 225 -12.75 -30.78 -20.04
CA PRO A 225 -13.98 -31.23 -19.41
C PRO A 225 -13.72 -31.83 -18.02
N LEU A 226 -14.73 -31.83 -17.14
CA LEU A 226 -14.64 -32.46 -15.82
C LEU A 226 -14.25 -33.94 -15.87
N ALA A 227 -14.65 -34.66 -16.92
CA ALA A 227 -14.31 -36.06 -17.16
C ALA A 227 -12.79 -36.34 -17.20
N ALA A 228 -11.95 -35.30 -17.34
CA ALA A 228 -10.50 -35.41 -17.24
C ALA A 228 -10.02 -35.83 -15.83
N LEU A 229 -10.84 -35.65 -14.79
CA LEU A 229 -10.55 -36.12 -13.43
C LEU A 229 -10.51 -37.66 -13.35
N LYS A 230 -11.28 -38.35 -14.21
CA LYS A 230 -11.42 -39.82 -14.22
C LYS A 230 -11.83 -40.38 -12.85
N ASP A 231 -12.70 -39.66 -12.15
CA ASP A 231 -13.26 -40.05 -10.86
C ASP A 231 -14.64 -39.42 -10.69
N ILE A 232 -15.68 -40.25 -10.78
CA ILE A 232 -17.09 -39.84 -10.72
C ILE A 232 -17.39 -39.08 -9.43
N LYS A 233 -16.74 -39.42 -8.31
CA LYS A 233 -16.96 -38.73 -7.03
C LYS A 233 -16.40 -37.31 -7.05
N PHE A 234 -15.24 -37.10 -7.68
CA PHE A 234 -14.66 -35.76 -7.83
C PHE A 234 -15.43 -34.92 -8.85
N GLU A 235 -15.89 -35.53 -9.94
CA GLU A 235 -16.69 -34.87 -10.98
C GLU A 235 -18.02 -34.35 -10.40
N ALA A 236 -18.70 -35.13 -9.57
CA ALA A 236 -19.96 -34.76 -8.92
C ALA A 236 -19.86 -33.58 -7.90
N LEU A 237 -18.65 -33.08 -7.62
CA LEU A 237 -18.45 -31.95 -6.71
C LEU A 237 -18.62 -30.58 -7.38
N TYR A 238 -18.63 -30.54 -8.71
CA TYR A 238 -18.61 -29.30 -9.47
C TYR A 238 -19.89 -29.14 -10.30
N ASN A 239 -20.39 -27.90 -10.38
CA ASN A 239 -21.61 -27.56 -11.11
C ASN A 239 -21.35 -27.00 -12.53
N PHE A 240 -20.10 -26.97 -12.97
CA PHE A 240 -19.70 -26.49 -14.30
C PHE A 240 -19.25 -27.66 -15.18
N THR A 241 -19.22 -27.50 -16.50
CA THR A 241 -18.87 -28.60 -17.42
C THR A 241 -17.38 -28.65 -17.77
N HIS A 242 -16.73 -27.49 -17.87
CA HIS A 242 -15.32 -27.37 -18.27
C HIS A 242 -14.55 -26.44 -17.33
N PHE A 243 -13.29 -26.77 -17.11
CA PHE A 243 -12.35 -25.92 -16.40
C PHE A 243 -12.06 -24.65 -17.21
N ASN A 244 -11.79 -23.54 -16.51
CA ASN A 244 -11.40 -22.30 -17.19
C ASN A 244 -10.01 -22.44 -17.86
N PRO A 245 -9.58 -21.49 -18.71
CA PRO A 245 -8.31 -21.61 -19.44
C PRO A 245 -7.08 -21.73 -18.53
N ILE A 246 -7.05 -21.00 -17.41
CA ILE A 246 -5.94 -21.06 -16.43
C ILE A 246 -5.88 -22.45 -15.81
N GLN A 247 -7.02 -22.95 -15.33
CA GLN A 247 -7.17 -24.27 -14.72
C GLN A 247 -6.80 -25.39 -15.71
N THR A 248 -7.23 -25.26 -16.97
CA THR A 248 -6.91 -26.19 -18.06
C THR A 248 -5.40 -26.28 -18.29
N GLN A 249 -4.70 -25.13 -18.37
CA GLN A 249 -3.26 -25.08 -18.62
C GLN A 249 -2.44 -25.66 -17.46
N ILE A 250 -2.90 -25.48 -16.21
CA ILE A 250 -2.18 -25.96 -15.02
C ILE A 250 -2.58 -27.39 -14.59
N PHE A 251 -3.70 -27.91 -15.09
CA PHE A 251 -4.30 -29.17 -14.65
C PHE A 251 -3.31 -30.33 -14.59
N HIS A 252 -2.57 -30.54 -15.68
CA HIS A 252 -1.63 -31.67 -15.77
C HIS A 252 -0.56 -31.61 -14.67
N THR A 253 -0.02 -30.42 -14.39
CA THR A 253 1.00 -30.24 -13.36
C THR A 253 0.44 -30.45 -11.96
N LEU A 254 -0.78 -29.99 -11.69
CA LEU A 254 -1.40 -30.14 -10.36
C LEU A 254 -1.92 -31.56 -10.10
N TYR A 255 -2.56 -32.18 -11.08
CA TYR A 255 -3.28 -33.44 -10.90
C TYR A 255 -2.44 -34.68 -11.23
N HIS A 256 -1.49 -34.59 -12.18
CA HIS A 256 -0.69 -35.74 -12.64
C HIS A 256 0.79 -35.73 -12.20
N LYS A 257 1.30 -34.65 -11.61
CA LYS A 257 2.68 -34.54 -11.11
C LYS A 257 2.74 -34.14 -9.64
N ASP A 258 3.85 -34.47 -8.97
CA ASP A 258 4.12 -34.11 -7.56
C ASP A 258 5.09 -32.93 -7.39
N CYS A 259 5.42 -32.21 -8.46
CA CYS A 259 6.29 -31.05 -8.36
C CYS A 259 5.61 -29.88 -7.62
N ASN A 260 6.43 -29.03 -7.00
CA ASN A 260 5.99 -27.78 -6.39
C ASN A 260 5.44 -26.84 -7.46
N VAL A 261 4.43 -26.07 -7.09
CA VAL A 261 3.72 -25.18 -8.02
C VAL A 261 3.57 -23.79 -7.41
N LEU A 262 3.81 -22.77 -8.21
CA LEU A 262 3.48 -21.39 -7.90
C LEU A 262 2.50 -20.89 -8.97
N LEU A 263 1.26 -20.64 -8.56
CA LEU A 263 0.23 -20.06 -9.42
C LEU A 263 0.01 -18.59 -9.05
N GLY A 264 0.57 -17.68 -9.83
CA GLY A 264 0.23 -16.26 -9.83
C GLY A 264 -0.90 -16.00 -10.83
N ALA A 265 -2.11 -15.72 -10.35
CA ALA A 265 -3.24 -15.36 -11.19
C ALA A 265 -4.15 -14.35 -10.46
N PRO A 266 -4.77 -13.38 -11.18
CA PRO A 266 -5.61 -12.38 -10.54
C PRO A 266 -6.77 -13.02 -9.75
N THR A 267 -7.20 -12.38 -8.67
CA THR A 267 -8.35 -12.81 -7.87
C THR A 267 -9.60 -12.97 -8.74
N GLY A 268 -10.31 -14.08 -8.57
CA GLY A 268 -11.42 -14.49 -9.46
C GLY A 268 -11.02 -15.50 -10.56
N SER A 269 -9.74 -15.85 -10.68
CA SER A 269 -9.27 -16.84 -11.67
C SER A 269 -9.54 -18.31 -11.28
N GLY A 270 -10.20 -18.56 -10.15
CA GLY A 270 -10.50 -19.91 -9.67
C GLY A 270 -9.29 -20.66 -9.09
N LYS A 271 -8.39 -19.95 -8.38
CA LYS A 271 -7.20 -20.52 -7.71
C LYS A 271 -7.56 -21.62 -6.69
N THR A 272 -8.71 -21.51 -6.04
CA THR A 272 -9.21 -22.51 -5.08
C THR A 272 -9.35 -23.89 -5.72
N ILE A 273 -9.88 -23.96 -6.95
CA ILE A 273 -10.00 -25.23 -7.68
C ILE A 273 -8.61 -25.79 -7.99
N ALA A 274 -7.62 -24.93 -8.25
CA ALA A 274 -6.23 -25.35 -8.43
C ALA A 274 -5.66 -26.01 -7.16
N ALA A 275 -5.99 -25.48 -5.97
CA ALA A 275 -5.68 -26.16 -4.70
C ALA A 275 -6.41 -27.50 -4.56
N GLU A 276 -7.71 -27.55 -4.88
CA GLU A 276 -8.52 -28.77 -4.83
C GLU A 276 -7.93 -29.89 -5.70
N LEU A 277 -7.44 -29.57 -6.91
CA LEU A 277 -6.78 -30.54 -7.79
C LEU A 277 -5.53 -31.16 -7.13
N ALA A 278 -4.70 -30.36 -6.46
CA ALA A 278 -3.54 -30.89 -5.74
C ALA A 278 -3.96 -31.75 -4.53
N ILE A 279 -5.01 -31.33 -3.80
CA ILE A 279 -5.56 -32.09 -2.66
C ILE A 279 -6.12 -33.44 -3.13
N PHE A 280 -6.87 -33.47 -4.23
CA PHE A 280 -7.44 -34.71 -4.78
C PHE A 280 -6.37 -35.70 -5.22
N ARG A 281 -5.23 -35.21 -5.74
CA ARG A 281 -4.07 -36.06 -6.03
C ARG A 281 -3.55 -36.75 -4.75
N VAL A 282 -3.42 -36.02 -3.64
CA VAL A 282 -3.01 -36.61 -2.34
C VAL A 282 -4.00 -37.65 -1.87
N PHE A 283 -5.30 -37.37 -1.97
CA PHE A 283 -6.34 -38.32 -1.55
C PHE A 283 -6.31 -39.63 -2.34
N LYS A 284 -5.91 -39.59 -3.62
CA LYS A 284 -5.85 -40.74 -4.52
C LYS A 284 -4.53 -41.52 -4.40
N GLU A 285 -3.40 -40.83 -4.51
CA GLU A 285 -2.07 -41.48 -4.57
C GLU A 285 -1.48 -41.74 -3.18
N TYR A 286 -1.83 -40.92 -2.18
CA TYR A 286 -1.23 -40.94 -0.84
C TYR A 286 -2.28 -40.98 0.28
N PRO A 287 -3.18 -41.99 0.33
CA PRO A 287 -4.35 -41.99 1.21
C PRO A 287 -4.03 -42.02 2.72
N LYS A 288 -2.78 -42.32 3.10
CA LYS A 288 -2.30 -42.30 4.51
C LYS A 288 -1.73 -40.93 4.91
N PHE A 289 -1.53 -40.04 3.95
CA PHE A 289 -0.93 -38.72 4.16
C PHE A 289 -2.00 -37.63 4.17
N LYS A 290 -1.59 -36.44 4.63
CA LYS A 290 -2.47 -35.31 4.89
C LYS A 290 -2.14 -34.15 3.96
N ALA A 291 -3.16 -33.36 3.65
CA ALA A 291 -3.01 -32.05 3.03
C ALA A 291 -3.24 -30.94 4.06
N VAL A 292 -2.48 -29.86 3.96
CA VAL A 292 -2.63 -28.66 4.79
C VAL A 292 -2.90 -27.48 3.88
N TYR A 293 -3.97 -26.75 4.14
CA TYR A 293 -4.33 -25.51 3.47
C TYR A 293 -4.16 -24.33 4.44
N ILE A 294 -3.29 -23.40 4.08
CA ILE A 294 -3.03 -22.18 4.84
C ILE A 294 -3.72 -21.02 4.14
N ALA A 295 -4.69 -20.40 4.82
CA ALA A 295 -5.32 -19.17 4.35
C ALA A 295 -4.86 -17.98 5.21
N PRO A 296 -4.68 -16.78 4.64
CA PRO A 296 -4.11 -15.64 5.37
C PRO A 296 -5.06 -15.07 6.43
N LEU A 297 -6.37 -15.22 6.24
CA LEU A 297 -7.40 -14.66 7.11
C LEU A 297 -8.30 -15.76 7.66
N LYS A 298 -8.69 -15.63 8.94
CA LYS A 298 -9.66 -16.53 9.58
C LYS A 298 -11.00 -16.57 8.83
N ALA A 299 -11.43 -15.45 8.25
CA ALA A 299 -12.64 -15.37 7.45
C ALA A 299 -12.57 -16.30 6.22
N LEU A 300 -11.42 -16.34 5.53
CA LEU A 300 -11.20 -17.24 4.39
C LEU A 300 -11.12 -18.70 4.85
N VAL A 301 -10.56 -18.98 6.04
CA VAL A 301 -10.62 -20.33 6.61
C VAL A 301 -12.07 -20.77 6.82
N ARG A 302 -12.90 -19.93 7.44
CA ARG A 302 -14.33 -20.25 7.69
C ARG A 302 -15.10 -20.46 6.38
N GLU A 303 -14.92 -19.58 5.40
CA GLU A 303 -15.53 -19.74 4.07
C GLU A 303 -15.16 -21.09 3.43
N ARG A 304 -13.88 -21.48 3.51
CA ARG A 304 -13.42 -22.77 2.98
C ARG A 304 -13.93 -23.95 3.80
N MET A 305 -14.05 -23.81 5.12
CA MET A 305 -14.62 -24.86 5.98
C MET A 305 -16.09 -25.10 5.68
N ASP A 306 -16.88 -24.04 5.44
CA ASP A 306 -18.30 -24.17 5.10
C ASP A 306 -18.49 -24.93 3.78
N ASP A 307 -17.66 -24.64 2.76
CA ASP A 307 -17.69 -25.35 1.48
C ASP A 307 -17.14 -26.79 1.58
N TRP A 308 -15.95 -26.98 2.16
CA TRP A 308 -15.26 -28.27 2.18
C TRP A 308 -15.85 -29.27 3.17
N LYS A 309 -16.55 -28.84 4.23
CA LYS A 309 -17.36 -29.77 5.03
C LYS A 309 -18.43 -30.46 4.18
N VAL A 310 -19.08 -29.73 3.28
CA VAL A 310 -20.10 -30.31 2.41
C VAL A 310 -19.44 -31.11 1.27
N ARG A 311 -18.51 -30.49 0.53
CA ARG A 311 -17.95 -31.09 -0.68
C ARG A 311 -16.93 -32.20 -0.41
N ILE A 312 -16.09 -32.07 0.61
CA ILE A 312 -15.01 -33.02 0.88
C ILE A 312 -15.42 -33.99 2.00
N GLU A 313 -15.97 -33.51 3.11
CA GLU A 313 -16.31 -34.38 4.23
C GLU A 313 -17.59 -35.20 3.98
N GLN A 314 -18.71 -34.56 3.68
CA GLN A 314 -19.98 -35.28 3.48
C GLN A 314 -20.02 -36.09 2.17
N LYS A 315 -19.55 -35.52 1.05
CA LYS A 315 -19.63 -36.19 -0.27
C LYS A 315 -18.49 -37.17 -0.54
N LEU A 316 -17.25 -36.90 -0.10
CA LEU A 316 -16.10 -37.80 -0.33
C LEU A 316 -15.75 -38.69 0.86
N GLY A 317 -16.30 -38.42 2.06
CA GLY A 317 -15.97 -39.15 3.28
C GLY A 317 -14.57 -38.85 3.83
N LYS A 318 -13.99 -37.70 3.47
CA LYS A 318 -12.64 -37.27 3.89
C LYS A 318 -12.73 -36.28 5.05
N LYS A 319 -12.01 -36.51 6.14
CA LYS A 319 -12.14 -35.69 7.35
C LYS A 319 -11.46 -34.33 7.17
N VAL A 320 -12.24 -33.25 7.28
CA VAL A 320 -11.75 -31.87 7.18
C VAL A 320 -11.76 -31.22 8.56
N VAL A 321 -10.64 -30.65 8.98
CA VAL A 321 -10.50 -30.07 10.31
C VAL A 321 -10.03 -28.61 10.23
N GLU A 322 -10.74 -27.74 10.93
CA GLU A 322 -10.32 -26.36 11.17
C GLU A 322 -9.30 -26.31 12.32
N LEU A 323 -8.19 -25.63 12.10
CA LEU A 323 -7.18 -25.37 13.10
C LEU A 323 -6.85 -23.87 13.11
N THR A 324 -7.51 -23.11 13.99
CA THR A 324 -7.32 -21.66 14.08
C THR A 324 -6.99 -21.24 15.52
N GLY A 325 -6.84 -19.93 15.74
CA GLY A 325 -6.74 -19.39 17.10
C GLY A 325 -8.05 -19.52 17.89
N ASP A 326 -9.20 -19.60 17.20
CA ASP A 326 -10.52 -19.67 17.83
C ASP A 326 -10.98 -21.12 18.02
N VAL A 327 -10.52 -22.02 17.14
CA VAL A 327 -10.88 -23.44 17.14
C VAL A 327 -9.63 -24.29 17.30
N THR A 328 -9.49 -24.92 18.46
CA THR A 328 -8.43 -25.90 18.74
C THR A 328 -9.05 -27.29 18.90
N PRO A 329 -9.12 -28.07 17.81
CA PRO A 329 -9.64 -29.43 17.87
C PRO A 329 -8.70 -30.33 18.67
N ASP A 330 -9.24 -31.43 19.19
CA ASP A 330 -8.46 -32.44 19.89
C ASP A 330 -7.33 -33.00 19.02
N MET A 331 -6.21 -33.36 19.65
CA MET A 331 -5.07 -33.94 18.94
C MET A 331 -5.45 -35.19 18.12
N ARG A 332 -6.42 -35.97 18.60
CA ARG A 332 -6.97 -37.14 17.89
C ARG A 332 -7.71 -36.75 16.61
N ALA A 333 -8.46 -35.65 16.64
CA ALA A 333 -9.17 -35.15 15.46
C ALA A 333 -8.17 -34.69 14.39
N VAL A 334 -7.14 -33.93 14.79
CA VAL A 334 -6.07 -33.49 13.88
C VAL A 334 -5.28 -34.69 13.31
N ALA A 335 -4.98 -35.68 14.15
CA ALA A 335 -4.29 -36.89 13.73
C ALA A 335 -5.11 -37.74 12.73
N ASN A 336 -6.44 -37.70 12.81
CA ASN A 336 -7.34 -38.42 11.92
C ASN A 336 -7.81 -37.60 10.71
N ALA A 337 -7.46 -36.32 10.61
CA ALA A 337 -7.86 -35.45 9.50
C ALA A 337 -7.14 -35.82 8.20
N ASP A 338 -7.84 -35.79 7.07
CA ASP A 338 -7.24 -35.90 5.74
C ASP A 338 -6.81 -34.52 5.22
N LEU A 339 -7.57 -33.48 5.57
CA LEU A 339 -7.35 -32.08 5.21
C LEU A 339 -7.41 -31.18 6.45
N ILE A 340 -6.37 -30.38 6.65
CA ILE A 340 -6.29 -29.39 7.74
C ILE A 340 -6.35 -27.99 7.12
N VAL A 341 -7.32 -27.18 7.54
CA VAL A 341 -7.46 -25.78 7.12
C VAL A 341 -7.05 -24.87 8.28
N THR A 342 -6.06 -24.01 8.09
CA THR A 342 -5.40 -23.28 9.17
C THR A 342 -4.97 -21.87 8.76
N THR A 343 -4.61 -21.05 9.74
CA THR A 343 -3.87 -19.79 9.51
C THR A 343 -2.36 -20.00 9.63
N PRO A 344 -1.51 -19.09 9.09
CA PRO A 344 -0.06 -19.18 9.20
C PRO A 344 0.40 -19.29 10.65
N GLU A 345 -0.08 -18.42 11.53
CA GLU A 345 0.39 -18.34 12.93
C GLU A 345 0.09 -19.64 13.68
N LYS A 346 -1.09 -20.23 13.41
CA LYS A 346 -1.47 -21.48 14.06
C LYS A 346 -0.65 -22.65 13.54
N TRP A 347 -0.38 -22.70 12.24
CA TRP A 347 0.46 -23.75 11.66
C TRP A 347 1.93 -23.63 12.09
N ASP A 348 2.47 -22.41 12.20
CA ASP A 348 3.80 -22.19 12.75
C ASP A 348 3.89 -22.73 14.19
N GLY A 349 2.95 -22.37 15.05
CA GLY A 349 2.91 -22.87 16.44
C GLY A 349 2.82 -24.40 16.52
N VAL A 350 2.07 -25.04 15.62
CA VAL A 350 1.92 -26.50 15.59
C VAL A 350 3.16 -27.20 15.04
N SER A 351 3.77 -26.67 13.99
CA SER A 351 4.91 -27.29 13.32
C SER A 351 6.23 -27.12 14.07
N ARG A 352 6.34 -26.20 15.05
CA ARG A 352 7.52 -26.10 15.93
C ARG A 352 7.87 -27.41 16.65
N SER A 353 6.86 -28.20 17.05
CA SER A 353 7.05 -29.50 17.71
C SER A 353 6.88 -30.68 16.75
N TRP A 354 7.29 -30.54 15.48
CA TRP A 354 7.14 -31.58 14.46
C TRP A 354 7.77 -32.94 14.83
N GLN A 355 8.84 -32.94 15.65
CA GLN A 355 9.52 -34.16 16.09
C GLN A 355 8.58 -35.08 16.88
N THR A 356 7.80 -34.51 17.81
CA THR A 356 6.84 -35.25 18.66
C THR A 356 5.49 -35.44 17.97
N ARG A 357 5.13 -34.56 17.03
CA ARG A 357 3.82 -34.56 16.35
C ARG A 357 3.87 -35.33 15.04
N ASN A 358 3.53 -36.62 15.10
CA ASN A 358 3.53 -37.51 13.93
C ASN A 358 2.64 -37.03 12.78
N TYR A 359 1.53 -36.32 13.06
CA TYR A 359 0.65 -35.79 12.02
C TYR A 359 1.32 -34.69 11.18
N VAL A 360 2.30 -33.95 11.72
CA VAL A 360 3.08 -32.96 10.95
C VAL A 360 4.02 -33.66 9.97
N LYS A 361 4.63 -34.78 10.40
CA LYS A 361 5.47 -35.64 9.54
C LYS A 361 4.67 -36.42 8.48
N ALA A 362 3.34 -36.49 8.63
CA ALA A 362 2.43 -37.16 7.71
C ALA A 362 1.83 -36.21 6.65
N VAL A 363 2.27 -34.95 6.61
CA VAL A 363 1.84 -34.00 5.58
C VAL A 363 2.57 -34.30 4.27
N ALA A 364 1.83 -34.53 3.19
CA ALA A 364 2.38 -34.70 1.84
C ALA A 364 2.21 -33.44 0.97
N LEU A 365 1.25 -32.57 1.32
CA LEU A 365 0.96 -31.34 0.57
C LEU A 365 0.74 -30.17 1.52
N LEU A 366 1.42 -29.06 1.22
CA LEU A 366 1.23 -27.75 1.82
C LEU A 366 0.74 -26.77 0.75
N VAL A 367 -0.52 -26.35 0.86
CA VAL A 367 -1.08 -25.27 0.04
C VAL A 367 -1.02 -23.96 0.82
N ILE A 368 -0.42 -22.94 0.23
CA ILE A 368 -0.34 -21.59 0.81
C ILE A 368 -1.14 -20.66 -0.09
N ASP A 369 -2.30 -20.23 0.40
CA ASP A 369 -3.15 -19.28 -0.30
C ASP A 369 -2.70 -17.84 -0.03
N GLU A 370 -2.82 -17.01 -1.06
CA GLU A 370 -2.34 -15.63 -1.11
C GLU A 370 -0.90 -15.44 -0.60
N ILE A 371 0.03 -16.24 -1.11
CA ILE A 371 1.46 -16.23 -0.74
C ILE A 371 2.15 -14.88 -1.01
N HIS A 372 1.60 -14.00 -1.85
CA HIS A 372 2.10 -12.63 -2.02
C HIS A 372 2.09 -11.80 -0.73
N LEU A 373 1.29 -12.20 0.27
CA LEU A 373 1.29 -11.62 1.61
C LEU A 373 2.58 -11.91 2.39
N LEU A 374 3.54 -12.63 1.78
CA LEU A 374 4.93 -12.70 2.23
C LEU A 374 5.57 -11.31 2.36
N GLY A 375 5.13 -10.31 1.58
CA GLY A 375 5.63 -8.93 1.67
C GLY A 375 4.98 -8.07 2.76
N ASP A 376 4.04 -8.63 3.53
CA ASP A 376 3.31 -7.92 4.59
C ASP A 376 3.88 -8.25 5.99
N ASP A 377 3.36 -7.65 7.05
CA ASP A 377 3.83 -7.83 8.44
C ASP A 377 3.82 -9.31 8.91
N ARG A 378 2.99 -10.15 8.28
CA ARG A 378 2.88 -11.59 8.56
C ARG A 378 3.80 -12.46 7.72
N GLY A 379 4.52 -11.88 6.78
CA GLY A 379 5.46 -12.56 5.89
C GLY A 379 6.50 -13.43 6.59
N PRO A 380 7.16 -12.95 7.67
CA PRO A 380 8.15 -13.75 8.39
C PRO A 380 7.62 -15.09 8.89
N VAL A 381 6.33 -15.16 9.24
CA VAL A 381 5.69 -16.42 9.70
C VAL A 381 5.56 -17.41 8.55
N LEU A 382 5.11 -16.94 7.37
CA LEU A 382 5.04 -17.77 6.16
C LEU A 382 6.42 -18.27 5.74
N GLU A 383 7.44 -17.40 5.83
CA GLU A 383 8.81 -17.75 5.50
C GLU A 383 9.35 -18.89 6.36
N VAL A 384 9.11 -18.79 7.67
CA VAL A 384 9.50 -19.80 8.65
C VAL A 384 8.79 -21.13 8.40
N ILE A 385 7.51 -21.11 8.02
CA ILE A 385 6.73 -22.33 7.73
C ILE A 385 7.32 -23.09 6.54
N VAL A 386 7.59 -22.39 5.43
CA VAL A 386 8.15 -23.02 4.22
C VAL A 386 9.56 -23.52 4.49
N SER A 387 10.40 -22.71 5.14
CA SER A 387 11.76 -23.10 5.53
C SER A 387 11.77 -24.34 6.42
N ARG A 388 10.86 -24.40 7.40
CA ARG A 388 10.70 -25.57 8.27
C ARG A 388 10.17 -26.78 7.50
N THR A 389 9.26 -26.59 6.56
CA THR A 389 8.73 -27.68 5.73
C THR A 389 9.84 -28.30 4.89
N ASN A 390 10.69 -27.48 4.28
CA ASN A 390 11.87 -27.95 3.54
C ASN A 390 12.84 -28.71 4.46
N PHE A 391 13.07 -28.21 5.68
CA PHE A 391 13.90 -28.87 6.68
C PHE A 391 13.32 -30.22 7.15
N ILE A 392 12.01 -30.30 7.39
CA ILE A 392 11.34 -31.56 7.75
C ILE A 392 11.44 -32.55 6.59
N SER A 393 11.25 -32.07 5.37
CA SER A 393 11.30 -32.89 4.16
C SER A 393 12.69 -33.50 3.95
N SER A 394 13.77 -32.72 4.14
CA SER A 394 15.13 -33.23 4.05
C SER A 394 15.48 -34.22 5.17
N HIS A 395 15.00 -33.98 6.40
CA HIS A 395 15.31 -34.85 7.54
C HIS A 395 14.50 -36.16 7.59
N THR A 396 13.30 -36.17 7.00
CA THR A 396 12.44 -37.36 6.96
C THR A 396 12.56 -38.17 5.67
N GLU A 397 13.35 -37.68 4.69
CA GLU A 397 13.48 -38.20 3.33
C GLU A 397 12.12 -38.37 2.61
N LYS A 398 11.12 -37.61 3.06
CA LYS A 398 9.77 -37.60 2.47
C LYS A 398 9.54 -36.23 1.84
N PRO A 399 9.43 -36.13 0.51
CA PRO A 399 9.16 -34.88 -0.16
C PRO A 399 7.78 -34.35 0.26
N VAL A 400 7.72 -33.09 0.70
CA VAL A 400 6.46 -32.38 0.93
C VAL A 400 6.23 -31.46 -0.26
N ARG A 401 5.15 -31.70 -0.99
CA ARG A 401 4.76 -30.87 -2.12
C ARG A 401 4.25 -29.51 -1.62
N VAL A 402 4.74 -28.42 -2.19
CA VAL A 402 4.28 -27.06 -1.86
C VAL A 402 3.57 -26.44 -3.06
N VAL A 403 2.36 -25.94 -2.83
CA VAL A 403 1.55 -25.22 -3.82
C VAL A 403 1.29 -23.81 -3.30
N GLY A 404 1.98 -22.82 -3.86
CA GLY A 404 1.75 -21.41 -3.59
C GLY A 404 0.71 -20.85 -4.54
N LEU A 405 -0.36 -20.27 -4.01
CA LEU A 405 -1.36 -19.54 -4.77
C LEU A 405 -1.20 -18.05 -4.49
N SER A 406 -1.18 -17.24 -5.54
CA SER A 406 -0.91 -15.82 -5.45
C SER A 406 -1.75 -15.03 -6.45
N THR A 407 -1.86 -13.73 -6.24
CA THR A 407 -2.15 -12.81 -7.35
C THR A 407 -0.99 -12.79 -8.34
N ALA A 408 -1.17 -12.15 -9.50
CA ALA A 408 -0.07 -11.94 -10.44
C ALA A 408 1.11 -11.24 -9.73
N LEU A 409 2.31 -11.82 -9.85
CA LEU A 409 3.53 -11.37 -9.18
C LEU A 409 4.50 -10.76 -10.20
N ALA A 410 5.23 -9.72 -9.81
CA ALA A 410 6.32 -9.20 -10.63
C ALA A 410 7.57 -10.11 -10.48
N ASN A 411 8.00 -10.35 -9.24
CA ASN A 411 9.16 -11.17 -8.88
C ASN A 411 8.81 -12.66 -8.68
N ALA A 412 8.00 -13.23 -9.57
CA ALA A 412 7.52 -14.60 -9.41
C ALA A 412 8.65 -15.64 -9.45
N ARG A 413 9.76 -15.34 -10.14
CA ARG A 413 10.93 -16.24 -10.24
C ARG A 413 11.62 -16.42 -8.90
N ASP A 414 11.90 -15.34 -8.18
CA ASP A 414 12.55 -15.39 -6.86
C ASP A 414 11.73 -16.25 -5.89
N LEU A 415 10.40 -16.06 -5.90
CA LEU A 415 9.50 -16.84 -5.07
C LEU A 415 9.45 -18.31 -5.52
N ALA A 416 9.51 -18.57 -6.82
CA ALA A 416 9.56 -19.93 -7.36
C ALA A 416 10.84 -20.65 -6.96
N ASP A 417 11.99 -19.98 -7.05
CA ASP A 417 13.30 -20.52 -6.67
C ASP A 417 13.35 -20.79 -5.15
N TRP A 418 12.79 -19.89 -4.34
CA TRP A 418 12.63 -20.10 -2.89
C TRP A 418 11.74 -21.32 -2.56
N LEU A 419 10.68 -21.55 -3.33
CA LEU A 419 9.83 -22.74 -3.23
C LEU A 419 10.45 -23.99 -3.88
N GLY A 420 11.66 -23.92 -4.43
CA GLY A 420 12.35 -25.04 -5.07
C GLY A 420 11.79 -25.43 -6.45
N ILE A 421 11.15 -24.51 -7.17
CA ILE A 421 10.57 -24.73 -8.50
C ILE A 421 11.61 -24.39 -9.57
N ARG A 422 12.28 -25.41 -10.13
CA ARG A 422 13.40 -25.20 -11.07
C ARG A 422 12.98 -24.95 -12.51
N GLU A 423 12.06 -25.76 -13.05
CA GLU A 423 11.63 -25.68 -14.46
C GLU A 423 10.11 -25.74 -14.63
N VAL A 424 9.47 -26.84 -14.18
CA VAL A 424 8.03 -27.07 -14.35
C VAL A 424 7.30 -26.80 -13.04
N GLY A 425 6.38 -25.83 -13.03
CA GLY A 425 5.57 -25.50 -11.85
C GLY A 425 5.33 -24.01 -11.64
N LEU A 426 6.06 -23.13 -12.34
CA LEU A 426 5.84 -21.69 -12.30
C LEU A 426 4.79 -21.27 -13.34
N PHE A 427 3.63 -20.84 -12.87
CA PHE A 427 2.55 -20.29 -13.69
C PHE A 427 2.19 -18.90 -13.17
N ASN A 428 2.69 -17.84 -13.80
CA ASN A 428 2.46 -16.47 -13.36
C ASN A 428 1.80 -15.66 -14.48
N PHE A 429 0.48 -15.64 -14.50
CA PHE A 429 -0.33 -14.96 -15.52
C PHE A 429 -0.43 -13.46 -15.28
N ARG A 430 -0.64 -12.70 -16.36
CA ARG A 430 -0.81 -11.24 -16.30
C ARG A 430 -2.11 -10.88 -15.55
N PRO A 431 -2.18 -9.72 -14.87
CA PRO A 431 -3.42 -9.25 -14.23
C PRO A 431 -4.63 -9.12 -15.18
N SER A 432 -4.38 -8.96 -16.48
CA SER A 432 -5.38 -8.89 -17.55
C SER A 432 -5.97 -10.26 -17.91
N VAL A 433 -5.27 -11.36 -17.59
CA VAL A 433 -5.75 -12.72 -17.86
C VAL A 433 -6.79 -13.08 -16.80
N ARG A 434 -8.05 -12.80 -17.10
CA ARG A 434 -9.20 -13.10 -16.24
C ARG A 434 -10.27 -13.86 -17.03
N PRO A 435 -10.95 -14.85 -16.44
CA PRO A 435 -12.11 -15.48 -17.07
C PRO A 435 -13.21 -14.47 -17.40
N VAL A 436 -13.38 -13.46 -16.54
CA VAL A 436 -14.28 -12.32 -16.76
C VAL A 436 -13.42 -11.06 -16.91
N PRO A 437 -13.43 -10.39 -18.07
CA PRO A 437 -12.69 -9.15 -18.28
C PRO A 437 -13.05 -8.09 -17.24
N LEU A 438 -12.09 -7.24 -16.88
CA LEU A 438 -12.26 -6.21 -15.88
C LEU A 438 -11.91 -4.84 -16.47
N GLU A 439 -12.85 -3.91 -16.35
CA GLU A 439 -12.67 -2.50 -16.73
C GLU A 439 -12.39 -1.67 -15.46
N VAL A 440 -11.30 -0.90 -15.46
CA VAL A 440 -10.91 -0.04 -14.34
C VAL A 440 -11.04 1.43 -14.74
N HIS A 441 -11.80 2.19 -13.95
CA HIS A 441 -11.88 3.65 -14.08
C HIS A 441 -11.36 4.30 -12.80
N VAL A 442 -10.32 5.13 -12.92
CA VAL A 442 -9.75 5.87 -11.79
C VAL A 442 -10.12 7.35 -11.92
N LYS A 443 -10.80 7.89 -10.91
CA LYS A 443 -11.15 9.32 -10.81
C LYS A 443 -10.47 9.94 -9.59
N GLY A 444 -9.58 10.90 -9.82
CA GLY A 444 -8.93 11.65 -8.75
C GLY A 444 -9.83 12.77 -8.22
N PHE A 445 -9.96 12.87 -6.90
CA PHE A 445 -10.74 13.92 -6.24
C PHE A 445 -9.81 14.85 -5.46
N PRO A 446 -9.69 16.13 -5.85
CA PRO A 446 -8.88 17.09 -5.12
C PRO A 446 -9.53 17.42 -3.78
N GLY A 447 -8.72 17.70 -2.76
CA GLY A 447 -9.19 18.07 -1.44
C GLY A 447 -8.36 17.43 -0.33
N GLN A 448 -7.92 18.26 0.62
CA GLN A 448 -7.05 17.83 1.72
C GLN A 448 -7.86 17.25 2.88
N HIS A 449 -9.00 17.88 3.18
CA HIS A 449 -9.83 17.48 4.30
C HIS A 449 -10.65 16.25 3.93
N TYR A 450 -10.52 15.22 4.77
CA TYR A 450 -11.17 13.93 4.59
C TYR A 450 -12.70 14.04 4.45
N CYS A 451 -13.39 14.70 5.39
CA CYS A 451 -14.86 14.72 5.38
C CYS A 451 -15.45 15.42 4.15
N PRO A 452 -15.02 16.65 3.78
CA PRO A 452 -15.51 17.30 2.56
C PRO A 452 -15.19 16.49 1.30
N ARG A 453 -13.99 15.88 1.22
CA ARG A 453 -13.61 15.05 0.06
C ARG A 453 -14.48 13.80 -0.08
N MET A 454 -14.82 13.13 1.02
CA MET A 454 -15.72 11.97 0.96
C MET A 454 -17.13 12.38 0.52
N ALA A 455 -17.63 13.52 0.99
CA ALA A 455 -18.94 14.02 0.58
C ALA A 455 -19.00 14.37 -0.92
N THR A 456 -17.94 14.97 -1.48
CA THR A 456 -17.89 15.30 -2.92
C THR A 456 -17.83 14.07 -3.82
N MET A 457 -17.46 12.90 -3.29
CA MET A 457 -17.42 11.64 -4.03
C MET A 457 -18.79 10.97 -4.15
N ASN A 458 -19.74 11.23 -3.26
CA ASN A 458 -21.03 10.51 -3.23
C ASN A 458 -21.85 10.68 -4.53
N LYS A 459 -21.92 11.91 -5.07
CA LYS A 459 -22.65 12.17 -6.34
C LYS A 459 -21.96 11.52 -7.55
N PRO A 460 -20.64 11.62 -7.74
CA PRO A 460 -19.91 10.82 -8.74
C PRO A 460 -20.07 9.31 -8.59
N THR A 461 -20.13 8.78 -7.37
CA THR A 461 -20.39 7.36 -7.11
C THR A 461 -21.78 6.97 -7.61
N PHE A 462 -22.80 7.77 -7.31
CA PHE A 462 -24.16 7.57 -7.83
C PHE A 462 -24.18 7.54 -9.37
N GLN A 463 -23.52 8.50 -10.02
CA GLN A 463 -23.40 8.53 -11.47
C GLN A 463 -22.67 7.31 -12.04
N ALA A 464 -21.61 6.86 -11.37
CA ALA A 464 -20.87 5.66 -11.78
C ALA A 464 -21.75 4.40 -11.73
N ILE A 465 -22.63 4.27 -10.74
CA ILE A 465 -23.61 3.17 -10.66
C ILE A 465 -24.52 3.20 -11.90
N LYS A 466 -25.11 4.36 -12.20
CA LYS A 466 -26.00 4.52 -13.35
C LYS A 466 -25.30 4.25 -14.69
N THR A 467 -24.05 4.69 -14.84
CA THR A 467 -23.30 4.52 -16.09
C THR A 467 -22.80 3.10 -16.29
N HIS A 468 -22.22 2.47 -15.26
CA HIS A 468 -21.50 1.20 -15.42
C HIS A 468 -22.29 -0.04 -15.00
N SER A 469 -23.27 0.10 -14.09
CA SER A 469 -23.99 -1.05 -13.51
C SER A 469 -25.43 -0.70 -13.09
N PRO A 470 -26.31 -0.24 -14.01
CA PRO A 470 -27.65 0.25 -13.65
C PRO A 470 -28.60 -0.83 -13.11
N HIS A 471 -28.44 -2.08 -13.56
CA HIS A 471 -29.33 -3.21 -13.24
C HIS A 471 -28.59 -4.43 -12.67
N LYS A 472 -27.32 -4.28 -12.33
CA LYS A 472 -26.47 -5.36 -11.82
C LYS A 472 -25.99 -5.02 -10.40
N PRO A 473 -25.69 -6.02 -9.56
CA PRO A 473 -25.23 -5.78 -8.18
C PRO A 473 -24.00 -4.87 -8.12
N VAL A 474 -24.00 -3.95 -7.16
CA VAL A 474 -22.88 -3.03 -6.90
C VAL A 474 -22.43 -3.16 -5.44
N LEU A 475 -21.11 -3.20 -5.24
CA LEU A 475 -20.48 -3.12 -3.93
C LEU A 475 -19.66 -1.83 -3.83
N VAL A 476 -19.97 -0.98 -2.84
CA VAL A 476 -19.24 0.28 -2.60
C VAL A 476 -18.42 0.16 -1.32
N PHE A 477 -17.10 0.12 -1.46
CA PHE A 477 -16.18 0.16 -0.33
C PHE A 477 -15.96 1.60 0.14
N VAL A 478 -15.98 1.80 1.45
CA VAL A 478 -15.79 3.10 2.10
C VAL A 478 -14.76 3.00 3.21
N SER A 479 -14.19 4.13 3.61
CA SER A 479 -13.04 4.18 4.53
C SER A 479 -13.39 4.08 6.01
N SER A 480 -14.68 4.08 6.40
CA SER A 480 -15.08 3.82 7.79
C SER A 480 -16.50 3.27 7.92
N ARG A 481 -16.79 2.60 9.05
CA ARG A 481 -18.13 2.12 9.39
C ARG A 481 -19.18 3.23 9.40
N ARG A 482 -18.81 4.42 9.91
CA ARG A 482 -19.70 5.59 9.91
C ARG A 482 -19.98 6.06 8.49
N GLN A 483 -18.96 6.05 7.62
CA GLN A 483 -19.10 6.48 6.24
C GLN A 483 -20.07 5.58 5.45
N THR A 484 -20.13 4.27 5.74
CA THR A 484 -21.07 3.35 5.09
C THR A 484 -22.51 3.85 5.21
N ARG A 485 -22.90 4.24 6.44
CA ARG A 485 -24.24 4.77 6.69
C ARG A 485 -24.48 6.10 5.98
N LEU A 486 -23.51 7.01 6.02
CA LEU A 486 -23.64 8.34 5.41
C LEU A 486 -23.76 8.25 3.88
N THR A 487 -22.86 7.50 3.23
CA THR A 487 -22.90 7.30 1.79
C THR A 487 -24.18 6.56 1.37
N ALA A 488 -24.64 5.55 2.11
CA ALA A 488 -25.90 4.88 1.80
C ALA A 488 -27.11 5.83 1.84
N LEU A 489 -27.20 6.67 2.88
CA LEU A 489 -28.28 7.67 2.99
C LEU A 489 -28.22 8.71 1.88
N ASP A 490 -27.04 9.19 1.51
CA ASP A 490 -26.88 10.14 0.40
C ASP A 490 -27.27 9.50 -0.94
N LEU A 491 -26.91 8.24 -1.18
CA LEU A 491 -27.31 7.51 -2.38
C LEU A 491 -28.83 7.31 -2.45
N ILE A 492 -29.48 7.01 -1.32
CA ILE A 492 -30.96 6.93 -1.22
C ILE A 492 -31.58 8.31 -1.51
N ALA A 493 -31.00 9.39 -0.97
CA ALA A 493 -31.49 10.75 -1.21
C ALA A 493 -31.36 11.15 -2.69
N PHE A 494 -30.27 10.76 -3.37
CA PHE A 494 -30.14 10.97 -4.81
C PHE A 494 -31.14 10.14 -5.61
N LEU A 495 -31.40 8.90 -5.18
CA LEU A 495 -32.39 8.02 -5.81
C LEU A 495 -33.81 8.60 -5.69
N ALA A 496 -34.14 9.20 -4.54
CA ALA A 496 -35.43 9.84 -4.30
C ALA A 496 -35.72 11.04 -5.22
N ALA A 497 -34.68 11.63 -5.83
CA ALA A 497 -34.80 12.71 -6.80
C ALA A 497 -34.94 12.21 -8.25
N GLU A 498 -34.85 10.90 -8.49
CA GLU A 498 -35.03 10.29 -9.81
C GLU A 498 -36.50 9.90 -10.04
N ASP A 499 -36.88 9.74 -11.31
CA ASP A 499 -38.25 9.35 -11.69
C ASP A 499 -38.70 8.01 -11.08
N ASN A 500 -37.76 7.07 -10.92
CA ASN A 500 -37.98 5.81 -10.24
C ASN A 500 -37.10 5.70 -8.97
N PRO A 501 -37.64 6.02 -7.79
CA PRO A 501 -36.90 6.00 -6.54
C PRO A 501 -36.68 4.59 -5.98
N LYS A 502 -37.30 3.56 -6.57
CA LYS A 502 -37.17 2.16 -6.15
C LYS A 502 -36.39 1.30 -7.15
N GLN A 503 -35.75 1.91 -8.15
CA GLN A 503 -35.07 1.20 -9.25
C GLN A 503 -33.97 0.20 -8.82
N TRP A 504 -33.43 0.33 -7.60
CA TRP A 504 -32.42 -0.59 -7.03
C TRP A 504 -32.99 -1.62 -6.06
N LEU A 505 -34.30 -1.57 -5.77
CA LEU A 505 -34.98 -2.58 -4.98
C LEU A 505 -35.52 -3.66 -5.93
N HIS A 506 -34.82 -4.80 -5.96
CA HIS A 506 -35.17 -5.93 -6.82
C HIS A 506 -35.96 -7.04 -6.11
N MET A 507 -36.24 -6.86 -4.81
CA MET A 507 -37.10 -7.76 -4.04
C MET A 507 -38.56 -7.26 -4.06
N PRO A 508 -39.54 -8.18 -3.96
CA PRO A 508 -40.93 -7.82 -3.76
C PRO A 508 -41.10 -6.99 -2.47
N GLU A 509 -42.12 -6.12 -2.41
CA GLU A 509 -42.40 -5.34 -1.19
C GLU A 509 -42.97 -6.19 -0.03
N GLU A 510 -43.30 -7.45 -0.30
CA GLU A 510 -43.96 -8.37 0.62
C GLU A 510 -42.98 -9.30 1.37
N ASP A 511 -41.71 -9.34 0.97
CA ASP A 511 -40.60 -10.05 1.64
C ASP A 511 -39.73 -9.07 2.45
#